data_AF-A0A2W4L8Q2-F1
#
_entry.id   AF-A0A2W4L8Q2-F1
#
_cell.length_a   1.000
_cell.length_b   1.000
_cell.length_c   1.000
_cell.angle_alpha   90.00
_cell.angle_beta   90.00
_cell.angle_gamma   90.00
#
_symmetry.space_group_name_H-M   'P 1'
#
loop_
_entity.id
_entity.type
_entity.pdbx_description
1 polymer ?
#
loop_
_entity_poly.entity_id
_entity_poly.type
_entity_poly.pdbx_seq_one_letter_code
_entity_poly.pdbx_strand_id
1 'polypeptide(L)'
;TILFQPPLEPYTLWIGIGFVTGGVALIAAAARLLPRPLYVAAHLVAGAALLQVVLNAALGGLWSSVMSFTLLACGTAAAGLLPPQRPPGRIDAFALLMALSTALTGVTLLLPLEQLAAPVYAPVRPYLGWYGAAFIASGLLLAGALLHRRTPRPLAQAAHVLLGCTLAMWTIGLGLPSWNSLLYYIGLGVTVAALPWLGPLLARFDPTQLRARLMLILAGSVLLPQIIAVALVTGQEERGAAEQASALQQALAIAIADDVEFRIDRWRAATELPAAYPGLLELPPDRQREVLRGFAGRFPNITVFALFDARGDPIVHSGDPESPPPNNVAALLAAARSSGESVIDLRIDSATAEPELIIGAPVLDADRNVYGMASASVRPGRILAGLGRSAGEIGANVYLVDGRGQVLGHLEGTALQLELDWSDSPPVTALRGSDAPGTLRYTDSRGTQLAGYARVPELGWGVVVEQPLDVALADIRVRRERDFGILSMATIAMLIAGVSIARWLVHPLATLTTAAGRLATGDAEAPLPQSPIAEIAGLAGAFGTMRARLSARTAERDTA
;
A
#
# COMPACT_ATOMS: atom_id res chain seq x y z
N THR A 1 5.40 0.30 -3.26
CA THR A 1 5.16 -1.11 -2.86
C THR A 1 4.97 -1.91 -4.12
N ILE A 2 5.78 -2.92 -4.38
CA ILE A 2 5.44 -3.91 -5.42
C ILE A 2 4.23 -4.64 -4.84
N LEU A 3 3.02 -4.22 -5.20
CA LEU A 3 1.84 -5.02 -4.89
C LEU A 3 2.05 -6.34 -5.63
N PHE A 4 2.08 -7.42 -4.87
CA PHE A 4 2.10 -8.74 -5.49
C PHE A 4 0.79 -8.90 -6.24
N GLN A 5 0.87 -9.38 -7.47
CA GLN A 5 -0.34 -9.67 -8.23
C GLN A 5 -1.18 -10.69 -7.44
N PRO A 6 -2.52 -10.68 -7.56
CA PRO A 6 -3.41 -11.56 -6.80
C PRO A 6 -2.96 -13.04 -6.72
N PRO A 7 -2.39 -13.67 -7.78
CA PRO A 7 -1.91 -15.04 -7.72
C PRO A 7 -0.76 -15.29 -6.73
N LEU A 8 0.01 -14.24 -6.41
CA LEU A 8 1.23 -14.31 -5.60
C LEU A 8 1.04 -13.80 -4.17
N GLU A 9 -0.08 -13.12 -3.87
CA GLU A 9 -0.39 -12.64 -2.51
C GLU A 9 -0.29 -13.73 -1.42
N PRO A 10 -0.78 -14.97 -1.63
CA PRO A 10 -0.67 -16.03 -0.61
C PRO A 10 0.77 -16.45 -0.30
N TYR A 11 1.70 -16.20 -1.23
CA TYR A 11 3.09 -16.65 -1.14
C TYR A 11 4.05 -15.55 -0.68
N THR A 12 3.56 -14.35 -0.42
CA THR A 12 4.36 -13.17 0.00
C THR A 12 5.31 -13.46 1.16
N LEU A 13 4.86 -14.21 2.17
CA LEU A 13 5.69 -14.63 3.31
C LEU A 13 6.88 -15.49 2.85
N TRP A 14 6.63 -16.51 2.03
CA TRP A 14 7.66 -17.42 1.53
C TRP A 14 8.65 -16.71 0.60
N ILE A 15 8.15 -15.78 -0.23
CA ILE A 15 8.99 -14.93 -1.08
C ILE A 15 9.90 -14.07 -0.20
N GLY A 16 9.36 -13.43 0.85
CA GLY A 16 10.13 -12.66 1.83
C GLY A 16 11.21 -13.48 2.52
N ILE A 17 10.88 -14.70 2.97
CA ILE A 17 11.86 -15.64 3.55
C ILE A 17 12.95 -15.97 2.53
N GLY A 18 12.62 -16.19 1.26
CA GLY A 18 13.57 -16.41 0.18
C GLY A 18 14.56 -15.26 0.00
N PHE A 19 14.09 -14.01 0.05
CA PHE A 19 14.94 -12.83 -0.01
C PHE A 19 15.90 -12.71 1.17
N VAL A 20 15.39 -12.90 2.39
CA VAL A 20 16.21 -12.81 3.61
C VAL A 20 17.25 -13.93 3.65
N THR A 21 16.83 -15.17 3.40
CA THR A 21 17.74 -16.32 3.40
C THR A 21 18.77 -16.24 2.29
N GLY A 22 18.37 -15.87 1.07
CA GLY A 22 19.28 -15.64 -0.05
C GLY A 22 20.30 -14.54 0.23
N GLY A 23 19.85 -13.40 0.76
CA GLY A 23 20.73 -12.27 1.13
C GLY A 23 21.75 -12.65 2.22
N VAL A 24 21.30 -13.28 3.30
CA VAL A 24 22.19 -13.76 4.38
C VAL A 24 23.18 -14.81 3.86
N ALA A 25 22.71 -15.74 3.04
CA ALA A 25 23.55 -16.78 2.47
C ALA A 25 24.63 -16.18 1.54
N LEU A 26 24.30 -15.13 0.76
CA LEU A 26 25.28 -14.40 -0.04
C LEU A 26 26.31 -13.67 0.83
N ILE A 27 25.91 -13.07 1.95
CA ILE A 27 26.84 -12.46 2.92
C ILE A 27 27.77 -13.52 3.50
N ALA A 28 27.25 -14.68 3.91
CA ALA A 28 28.05 -15.80 4.43
C ALA A 28 28.98 -16.41 3.37
N ALA A 29 28.53 -16.46 2.12
CA ALA A 29 29.33 -16.87 0.96
C ALA A 29 30.49 -15.89 0.71
N ALA A 30 30.22 -14.58 0.75
CA ALA A 30 31.25 -13.54 0.65
C ALA A 30 32.24 -13.59 1.82
N ALA A 31 31.76 -13.94 3.01
CA ALA A 31 32.56 -14.17 4.21
C ALA A 31 33.42 -15.45 4.16
N ARG A 32 33.32 -16.26 3.10
CA ARG A 32 33.95 -17.59 2.99
C ARG A 32 33.66 -18.48 4.21
N LEU A 33 32.47 -18.35 4.80
CA LEU A 33 32.01 -19.20 5.90
C LEU A 33 31.39 -20.50 5.39
N LEU A 34 31.05 -20.56 4.09
CA LEU A 34 30.35 -21.68 3.49
C LEU A 34 31.30 -22.59 2.69
N PRO A 35 31.18 -23.93 2.82
CA PRO A 35 31.83 -24.86 1.91
C PRO A 35 31.24 -24.71 0.50
N ARG A 36 31.98 -25.20 -0.52
CA ARG A 36 31.63 -25.02 -1.94
C ARG A 36 30.18 -25.38 -2.32
N PRO A 37 29.57 -26.50 -1.88
CA PRO A 37 28.18 -26.79 -2.23
C PRO A 37 27.20 -25.75 -1.65
N LEU A 38 27.41 -25.32 -0.41
CA LEU A 38 26.58 -24.29 0.23
C LEU A 38 26.80 -22.89 -0.39
N TYR A 39 28.02 -22.61 -0.88
CA TYR A 39 28.29 -21.40 -1.65
C TYR A 39 27.48 -21.34 -2.95
N VAL A 40 27.42 -22.46 -3.69
CA VAL A 40 26.60 -22.56 -4.91
C VAL A 40 25.12 -22.44 -4.56
N ALA A 41 24.66 -23.17 -3.54
CA ALA A 41 23.29 -23.12 -3.07
C ALA A 41 22.86 -21.69 -2.67
N ALA A 42 23.72 -20.93 -1.99
CA ALA A 42 23.45 -19.54 -1.63
C ALA A 42 23.14 -18.65 -2.85
N HIS A 43 23.92 -18.80 -3.92
CA HIS A 43 23.71 -18.05 -5.17
C HIS A 43 22.46 -18.52 -5.93
N LEU A 44 22.18 -19.83 -5.92
CA LEU A 44 20.97 -20.37 -6.54
C LEU A 44 19.70 -19.91 -5.82
N VAL A 45 19.70 -19.90 -4.47
CA VAL A 45 18.56 -19.38 -3.67
C VAL A 45 18.35 -17.89 -3.92
N ALA A 46 19.43 -17.10 -3.95
CA ALA A 46 19.32 -15.67 -4.25
C ALA A 46 18.83 -15.41 -5.70
N GLY A 47 19.33 -16.17 -6.68
CA GLY A 47 18.83 -16.13 -8.06
C GLY A 47 17.36 -16.52 -8.17
N ALA A 48 16.92 -17.56 -7.45
CA ALA A 48 15.53 -17.98 -7.39
C ALA A 48 14.62 -16.92 -6.76
N ALA A 49 15.07 -16.23 -5.70
CA ALA A 49 14.33 -15.12 -5.11
C ALA A 49 14.14 -13.96 -6.11
N LEU A 50 15.18 -13.64 -6.91
CA LEU A 50 15.06 -12.64 -7.98
C LEU A 50 14.12 -13.09 -9.11
N LEU A 51 14.08 -14.39 -9.46
CA LEU A 51 13.12 -14.93 -10.43
C LEU A 51 11.66 -14.77 -9.97
N GLN A 52 11.39 -14.77 -8.66
CA GLN A 52 10.04 -14.47 -8.15
C GLN A 52 9.62 -13.02 -8.47
N VAL A 53 10.56 -12.07 -8.44
CA VAL A 53 10.28 -10.69 -8.87
C VAL A 53 10.02 -10.62 -10.37
N VAL A 54 10.72 -11.43 -11.18
CA VAL A 54 10.45 -11.57 -12.62
C VAL A 54 9.03 -12.08 -12.85
N LEU A 55 8.60 -13.12 -12.13
CA LEU A 55 7.25 -13.67 -12.25
C LEU A 55 6.19 -12.62 -11.88
N ASN A 56 6.38 -11.92 -10.76
CA ASN A 56 5.46 -10.86 -10.35
C ASN A 56 5.39 -9.71 -11.36
N ALA A 57 6.55 -9.31 -11.91
CA ALA A 57 6.62 -8.28 -12.94
C ALA A 57 5.93 -8.73 -14.24
N ALA A 58 6.10 -9.99 -14.65
CA ALA A 58 5.46 -10.53 -15.85
C ALA A 58 3.94 -10.57 -15.72
N LEU A 59 3.42 -11.03 -14.57
CA LEU A 59 1.98 -11.01 -14.28
C LEU A 59 1.40 -9.60 -14.27
N GLY A 60 2.20 -8.60 -13.85
CA GLY A 60 1.82 -7.19 -13.87
C GLY A 60 2.09 -6.46 -15.19
N GLY A 61 2.55 -7.15 -16.25
CA GLY A 61 2.89 -6.52 -17.53
C GLY A 61 4.10 -5.57 -17.50
N LEU A 62 4.93 -5.64 -16.46
CA LEU A 62 6.10 -4.78 -16.24
C LEU A 62 7.35 -5.34 -16.95
N TRP A 63 7.30 -5.38 -18.28
CA TRP A 63 8.37 -5.90 -19.15
C TRP A 63 9.77 -5.33 -18.90
N SER A 64 9.87 -4.04 -18.54
CA SER A 64 11.18 -3.44 -18.19
C SER A 64 11.81 -4.11 -16.97
N SER A 65 10.99 -4.45 -15.97
CA SER A 65 11.41 -5.15 -14.77
C SER A 65 11.72 -6.62 -15.07
N VAL A 66 10.89 -7.29 -15.90
CA VAL A 66 11.13 -8.68 -16.34
C VAL A 66 12.53 -8.80 -16.94
N MET A 67 12.89 -7.94 -17.88
CA MET A 67 14.19 -8.02 -18.56
C MET A 67 15.36 -7.80 -17.60
N SER A 68 15.32 -6.76 -16.78
CA SER A 68 16.40 -6.41 -15.85
C SER A 68 16.59 -7.43 -14.73
N PHE A 69 15.50 -7.86 -14.09
CA PHE A 69 15.58 -8.87 -13.03
C PHE A 69 15.93 -10.25 -13.55
N THR A 70 15.57 -10.60 -14.79
CA THR A 70 16.01 -11.87 -15.41
C THR A 70 17.53 -11.89 -15.56
N LEU A 71 18.11 -10.81 -16.08
CA LEU A 71 19.56 -10.71 -16.23
C LEU A 71 20.27 -10.79 -14.88
N LEU A 72 19.76 -10.08 -13.87
CA LEU A 72 20.32 -10.11 -12.52
C LEU A 72 20.19 -11.51 -11.89
N ALA A 73 19.02 -12.14 -11.99
CA ALA A 73 18.77 -13.48 -11.44
C ALA A 73 19.71 -14.54 -12.05
N CYS A 74 19.80 -14.57 -13.38
CA CYS A 74 20.70 -15.47 -14.11
C CYS A 74 22.17 -15.18 -13.78
N GLY A 75 22.55 -13.90 -13.70
CA GLY A 75 23.89 -13.47 -13.33
C GLY A 75 24.29 -13.90 -11.92
N THR A 76 23.40 -13.71 -10.94
CA THR A 76 23.60 -14.15 -9.56
C THR A 76 23.73 -15.67 -9.46
N ALA A 77 22.86 -16.43 -10.15
CA ALA A 77 22.94 -17.89 -10.18
C ALA A 77 24.24 -18.39 -10.84
N ALA A 78 24.62 -17.82 -11.98
CA ALA A 78 25.84 -18.16 -12.70
C ALA A 78 27.11 -17.86 -11.89
N ALA A 79 27.13 -16.76 -11.12
CA ALA A 79 28.25 -16.40 -10.26
C ALA A 79 28.58 -17.50 -9.23
N GLY A 80 27.58 -18.22 -8.72
CA GLY A 80 27.79 -19.34 -7.81
C GLY A 80 28.55 -20.51 -8.43
N LEU A 81 28.30 -20.78 -9.71
CA LEU A 81 28.90 -21.89 -10.46
C LEU A 81 30.36 -21.59 -10.83
N LEU A 82 30.71 -20.31 -10.99
CA LEU A 82 32.06 -19.89 -11.32
C LEU A 82 33.02 -20.09 -10.13
N PRO A 83 34.28 -20.55 -10.37
CA PRO A 83 35.25 -20.78 -9.31
C PRO A 83 35.52 -19.51 -8.47
N PRO A 84 35.72 -19.63 -7.13
CA PRO A 84 35.87 -18.49 -6.25
C PRO A 84 37.21 -17.79 -6.53
N GLN A 85 37.17 -16.48 -6.80
CA GLN A 85 38.31 -15.74 -7.37
C GLN A 85 39.40 -15.38 -6.31
N ARG A 86 40.66 -15.30 -6.76
CA ARG A 86 41.82 -14.63 -6.09
C ARG A 86 42.36 -13.52 -7.04
N PRO A 87 42.95 -12.39 -6.57
CA PRO A 87 42.98 -11.07 -7.24
C PRO A 87 44.24 -10.82 -8.11
N PRO A 88 44.43 -9.62 -8.74
CA PRO A 88 43.51 -8.71 -9.43
C PRO A 88 43.72 -8.74 -10.96
N GLY A 89 42.69 -8.43 -11.76
CA GLY A 89 42.86 -8.26 -13.22
C GLY A 89 41.75 -8.83 -14.11
N ARG A 90 40.67 -9.35 -13.53
CA ARG A 90 39.47 -9.74 -14.29
C ARG A 90 38.27 -8.86 -13.93
N ILE A 91 37.38 -8.76 -14.92
CA ILE A 91 36.20 -7.90 -14.97
C ILE A 91 35.36 -8.05 -13.70
N ASP A 92 34.98 -6.93 -13.09
CA ASP A 92 34.03 -6.89 -11.99
C ASP A 92 32.66 -7.36 -12.50
N ALA A 93 32.30 -8.60 -12.17
CA ALA A 93 31.09 -9.23 -12.66
C ALA A 93 29.82 -8.52 -12.19
N PHE A 94 29.84 -7.93 -10.98
CA PHE A 94 28.71 -7.17 -10.46
C PHE A 94 28.54 -5.87 -11.26
N ALA A 95 29.62 -5.12 -11.44
CA ALA A 95 29.57 -3.87 -12.21
C ALA A 95 29.16 -4.13 -13.67
N LEU A 96 29.63 -5.22 -14.28
CA LEU A 96 29.25 -5.61 -15.64
C LEU A 96 27.76 -6.00 -15.73
N LEU A 97 27.25 -6.78 -14.79
CA LEU A 97 25.82 -7.14 -14.74
C LEU A 97 24.94 -5.90 -14.59
N MET A 98 25.32 -4.97 -13.70
CA MET A 98 24.61 -3.70 -13.52
C MET A 98 24.65 -2.86 -14.81
N ALA A 99 25.81 -2.78 -15.47
CA ALA A 99 25.99 -2.06 -16.72
C ALA A 99 25.07 -2.59 -17.83
N LEU A 100 25.05 -3.91 -18.02
CA LEU A 100 24.20 -4.58 -19.01
C LEU A 100 22.71 -4.46 -18.67
N SER A 101 22.33 -4.61 -17.39
CA SER A 101 20.94 -4.45 -16.95
C SER A 101 20.44 -3.03 -17.15
N THR A 102 21.29 -2.03 -16.90
CA THR A 102 20.98 -0.61 -17.11
C THR A 102 20.80 -0.31 -18.59
N ALA A 103 21.71 -0.81 -19.44
CA ALA A 103 21.60 -0.65 -20.88
C ALA A 103 20.30 -1.29 -21.43
N LEU A 104 19.96 -2.49 -20.96
CA LEU A 104 18.74 -3.19 -21.34
C LEU A 104 17.49 -2.43 -20.87
N THR A 105 17.50 -1.88 -19.66
CA THR A 105 16.44 -0.99 -19.16
C THR A 105 16.26 0.19 -20.11
N GLY A 106 17.34 0.83 -20.53
CA GLY A 106 17.30 1.95 -21.46
C GLY A 106 16.66 1.59 -22.82
N VAL A 107 16.94 0.40 -23.36
CA VAL A 107 16.26 -0.10 -24.56
C VAL A 107 14.76 -0.23 -24.34
N THR A 108 14.32 -0.79 -23.20
CA THR A 108 12.89 -0.93 -22.90
C THR A 108 12.16 0.41 -22.74
N LEU A 109 12.86 1.47 -22.31
CA LEU A 109 12.28 2.82 -22.21
C LEU A 109 12.07 3.49 -23.57
N LEU A 110 12.77 3.03 -24.62
CA LEU A 110 12.61 3.53 -25.99
C LEU A 110 11.57 2.74 -26.80
N LEU A 111 11.13 1.59 -26.30
CA LEU A 111 10.11 0.78 -26.96
C LEU A 111 8.69 1.28 -26.61
N PRO A 112 7.73 1.22 -27.54
CA PRO A 112 6.34 1.62 -27.30
C PRO A 112 5.60 0.55 -26.49
N LEU A 113 5.99 0.37 -25.23
CA LEU A 113 5.39 -0.59 -24.31
C LEU A 113 4.19 0.04 -23.60
N GLU A 114 3.06 -0.67 -23.56
CA GLU A 114 1.83 -0.22 -22.88
C GLU A 114 2.07 0.17 -21.41
N GLN A 115 3.00 -0.50 -20.73
CA GLN A 115 3.37 -0.18 -19.34
C GLN A 115 3.77 1.30 -19.14
N LEU A 116 4.32 1.97 -20.16
CA LEU A 116 4.79 3.35 -20.08
C LEU A 116 3.63 4.37 -20.10
N ALA A 117 2.41 3.92 -20.42
CA ALA A 117 1.19 4.70 -20.30
C ALA A 117 0.67 4.79 -18.85
N ALA A 118 1.22 4.02 -17.92
CA ALA A 118 0.80 4.04 -16.52
C ALA A 118 1.03 5.43 -15.87
N PRO A 119 0.19 5.83 -14.88
CA PRO A 119 0.29 7.13 -14.22
C PRO A 119 1.64 7.40 -13.55
N VAL A 120 2.31 6.35 -13.06
CA VAL A 120 3.64 6.46 -12.44
C VAL A 120 4.71 7.04 -13.36
N TYR A 121 4.57 6.85 -14.68
CA TYR A 121 5.49 7.40 -15.67
C TYR A 121 5.10 8.80 -16.14
N ALA A 122 3.95 9.35 -15.73
CA ALA A 122 3.48 10.65 -16.17
C ALA A 122 4.53 11.79 -15.99
N PRO A 123 5.26 11.87 -14.86
CA PRO A 123 6.27 12.93 -14.68
C PRO A 123 7.46 12.83 -15.65
N VAL A 124 7.84 11.61 -16.05
CA VAL A 124 9.01 11.37 -16.91
C VAL A 124 8.64 11.13 -18.36
N ARG A 125 7.35 10.99 -18.69
CA ARG A 125 6.86 10.65 -20.03
C ARG A 125 7.42 11.57 -21.13
N PRO A 126 7.48 12.91 -20.95
CA PRO A 126 8.08 13.79 -21.95
C PRO A 126 9.59 13.56 -22.18
N TYR A 127 10.27 12.94 -21.23
CA TYR A 127 11.71 12.76 -21.18
C TYR A 127 12.15 11.30 -21.37
N LEU A 128 11.24 10.37 -21.66
CA LEU A 128 11.55 8.94 -21.78
C LEU A 128 12.66 8.66 -22.81
N GLY A 129 12.70 9.40 -23.93
CA GLY A 129 13.77 9.32 -24.91
C GLY A 129 15.15 9.65 -24.33
N TRP A 130 15.23 10.73 -23.54
CA TRP A 130 16.47 11.16 -22.87
C TRP A 130 16.90 10.18 -21.78
N TYR A 131 15.95 9.68 -20.98
CA TYR A 131 16.26 8.63 -20.00
C TYR A 131 16.72 7.35 -20.69
N GLY A 132 16.02 6.86 -21.71
CA GLY A 132 16.42 5.67 -22.47
C GLY A 132 17.83 5.79 -23.04
N ALA A 133 18.14 6.93 -23.67
CA ALA A 133 19.47 7.22 -24.19
C ALA A 133 20.55 7.27 -23.09
N ALA A 134 20.26 7.93 -21.95
CA ALA A 134 21.20 8.02 -20.81
C ALA A 134 21.49 6.64 -20.19
N PHE A 135 20.47 5.79 -20.05
CA PHE A 135 20.61 4.41 -19.54
C PHE A 135 21.46 3.55 -20.49
N ILE A 136 21.21 3.63 -21.80
CA ILE A 136 22.02 2.92 -22.81
C ILE A 136 23.46 3.42 -22.80
N ALA A 137 23.66 4.74 -22.85
CA ALA A 137 24.98 5.35 -22.93
C ALA A 137 25.82 5.04 -21.68
N SER A 138 25.26 5.24 -20.48
CA SER A 138 25.97 4.96 -19.22
C SER A 138 26.26 3.47 -19.02
N GLY A 139 25.29 2.60 -19.35
CA GLY A 139 25.45 1.15 -19.29
C GLY A 139 26.52 0.63 -20.26
N LEU A 140 26.47 1.02 -21.53
CA LEU A 140 27.46 0.61 -22.53
C LEU A 140 28.84 1.19 -22.26
N LEU A 141 28.93 2.43 -21.77
CA LEU A 141 30.20 3.06 -21.40
C LEU A 141 30.88 2.29 -20.27
N LEU A 142 30.13 1.92 -19.22
CA LEU A 142 30.68 1.14 -18.11
C LEU A 142 31.06 -0.28 -18.56
N ALA A 143 30.21 -0.96 -19.33
CA ALA A 143 30.53 -2.29 -19.87
C ALA A 143 31.79 -2.25 -20.74
N GLY A 144 31.91 -1.27 -21.64
CA GLY A 144 33.10 -1.06 -22.46
C GLY A 144 34.35 -0.76 -21.65
N ALA A 145 34.24 0.11 -20.64
CA ALA A 145 35.33 0.43 -19.72
C ALA A 145 35.85 -0.80 -18.95
N LEU A 146 34.95 -1.72 -18.56
CA LEU A 146 35.28 -2.95 -17.85
C LEU A 146 35.87 -4.03 -18.77
N LEU A 147 35.36 -4.16 -19.99
CA LEU A 147 35.81 -5.17 -20.97
C LEU A 147 37.14 -4.78 -21.64
N HIS A 148 37.44 -3.49 -21.75
CA HIS A 148 38.65 -3.01 -22.39
C HIS A 148 39.85 -3.07 -21.44
N ARG A 149 40.88 -3.85 -21.80
CA ARG A 149 42.06 -4.13 -20.96
C ARG A 149 42.90 -2.91 -20.56
N ARG A 150 42.77 -1.78 -21.27
CA ARG A 150 43.61 -0.57 -21.10
C ARG A 150 42.82 0.70 -20.76
N THR A 151 41.62 0.58 -20.19
CA THR A 151 40.83 1.76 -19.83
C THR A 151 41.55 2.62 -18.79
N PRO A 152 41.75 3.92 -19.02
CA PRO A 152 42.35 4.80 -18.01
C PRO A 152 41.45 4.89 -16.78
N ARG A 153 42.06 4.85 -15.60
CA ARG A 153 41.37 4.94 -14.30
C ARG A 153 40.32 6.05 -14.20
N PRO A 154 40.59 7.32 -14.60
CA PRO A 154 39.58 8.37 -14.51
C PRO A 154 38.37 8.11 -15.42
N LEU A 155 38.56 7.49 -16.59
CA LEU A 155 37.44 7.14 -17.48
C LEU A 155 36.58 6.03 -16.89
N ALA A 156 37.21 5.00 -16.30
CA ALA A 156 36.48 3.95 -15.60
C ALA A 156 35.70 4.52 -14.39
N GLN A 157 36.31 5.42 -13.61
CA GLN A 157 35.64 6.11 -12.50
C GLN A 157 34.46 6.97 -12.98
N ALA A 158 34.65 7.74 -14.04
CA ALA A 158 33.60 8.55 -14.65
C ALA A 158 32.43 7.68 -15.14
N ALA A 159 32.70 6.52 -15.74
CA ALA A 159 31.66 5.59 -16.19
C ALA A 159 30.82 5.03 -15.03
N HIS A 160 31.44 4.70 -13.88
CA HIS A 160 30.72 4.26 -12.68
C HIS A 160 29.85 5.37 -12.11
N VAL A 161 30.40 6.58 -11.97
CA VAL A 161 29.67 7.75 -11.46
C VAL A 161 28.51 8.10 -12.38
N LEU A 162 28.71 8.09 -13.71
CA LEU A 162 27.67 8.40 -14.69
C LEU A 162 26.49 7.43 -14.59
N LEU A 163 26.76 6.12 -14.50
CA LEU A 163 25.71 5.11 -14.33
C LEU A 163 24.98 5.31 -13.00
N GLY A 164 25.72 5.54 -11.90
CA GLY A 164 25.13 5.82 -10.59
C GLY A 164 24.22 7.05 -10.60
N CYS A 165 24.65 8.13 -11.25
CA CYS A 165 23.85 9.35 -11.43
C CYS A 165 22.61 9.10 -12.30
N THR A 166 22.70 8.27 -13.33
CA THR A 166 21.55 7.93 -14.19
C THR A 166 20.48 7.19 -13.41
N LEU A 167 20.86 6.22 -12.57
CA LEU A 167 19.93 5.51 -11.67
C LEU A 167 19.29 6.45 -10.64
N ALA A 168 20.07 7.38 -10.07
CA ALA A 168 19.55 8.36 -9.12
C ALA A 168 18.58 9.34 -9.78
N MET A 169 18.93 9.89 -10.95
CA MET A 169 18.10 10.83 -11.70
C MET A 169 16.77 10.21 -12.11
N TRP A 170 16.77 8.94 -12.53
CA TRP A 170 15.55 8.19 -12.83
C TRP A 170 14.59 8.13 -11.64
N THR A 171 15.13 7.85 -10.46
CA THR A 171 14.34 7.71 -9.23
C THR A 171 13.71 9.03 -8.82
N ILE A 172 14.49 10.11 -8.89
CA ILE A 172 14.03 11.47 -8.60
C ILE A 172 12.98 11.88 -9.64
N GLY A 173 13.22 11.59 -10.93
CA GLY A 173 12.32 11.94 -12.02
C GLY A 173 10.94 11.28 -11.91
N LEU A 174 10.89 10.01 -11.48
CA LEU A 174 9.62 9.31 -11.25
C LEU A 174 8.84 9.84 -10.04
N GLY A 175 9.47 10.64 -9.17
CA GLY A 175 8.83 11.17 -7.96
C GLY A 175 8.33 10.07 -7.02
N LEU A 176 8.99 8.91 -6.98
CA LEU A 176 8.53 7.76 -6.21
C LEU A 176 8.53 8.09 -4.71
N PRO A 177 7.37 8.14 -4.04
CA PRO A 177 7.25 8.63 -2.67
C PRO A 177 7.60 7.58 -1.62
N SER A 178 8.38 6.55 -1.97
CA SER A 178 8.66 5.43 -1.07
C SER A 178 10.16 5.15 -0.92
N TRP A 179 10.63 5.06 0.32
CA TRP A 179 12.01 4.88 0.73
C TRP A 179 12.54 3.58 0.18
N ASN A 180 11.69 2.56 0.03
CA ASN A 180 12.09 1.30 -0.58
C ASN A 180 12.60 1.50 -2.03
N SER A 181 11.89 2.30 -2.83
CA SER A 181 12.30 2.62 -4.20
C SER A 181 13.54 3.51 -4.24
N LEU A 182 13.62 4.49 -3.32
CA LEU A 182 14.81 5.33 -3.16
C LEU A 182 16.02 4.48 -2.79
N LEU A 183 15.90 3.63 -1.77
CA LEU A 183 16.98 2.78 -1.25
C LEU A 183 17.40 1.73 -2.27
N TYR A 184 16.47 1.22 -3.08
CA TYR A 184 16.81 0.31 -4.19
C TYR A 184 17.62 1.01 -5.27
N TYR A 185 17.08 2.03 -5.93
CA TYR A 185 17.73 2.63 -7.11
C TYR A 185 18.87 3.60 -6.74
N ILE A 186 18.69 4.47 -5.74
CA ILE A 186 19.75 5.36 -5.27
C ILE A 186 20.81 4.54 -4.53
N GLY A 187 20.42 3.55 -3.72
CA GLY A 187 21.39 2.69 -3.05
C GLY A 187 22.24 1.87 -4.04
N LEU A 188 21.62 1.28 -5.07
CA LEU A 188 22.35 0.63 -6.17
C LEU A 188 23.23 1.64 -6.92
N GLY A 189 22.70 2.82 -7.24
CA GLY A 189 23.45 3.87 -7.93
C GLY A 189 24.68 4.33 -7.15
N VAL A 190 24.54 4.57 -5.85
CA VAL A 190 25.64 4.92 -4.93
C VAL A 190 26.64 3.76 -4.82
N THR A 191 26.16 2.52 -4.73
CA THR A 191 27.03 1.33 -4.65
C THR A 191 27.90 1.20 -5.90
N VAL A 192 27.29 1.32 -7.09
CA VAL A 192 28.05 1.27 -8.35
C VAL A 192 28.97 2.48 -8.48
N ALA A 193 28.51 3.69 -8.16
CA ALA A 193 29.35 4.88 -8.20
C ALA A 193 30.56 4.76 -7.27
N ALA A 194 30.38 4.26 -6.04
CA ALA A 194 31.43 4.17 -5.03
C ALA A 194 32.43 3.01 -5.26
N LEU A 195 32.08 2.04 -6.10
CA LEU A 195 32.84 0.81 -6.33
C LEU A 195 34.32 1.01 -6.71
N PRO A 196 34.71 2.01 -7.54
CA PRO A 196 36.12 2.24 -7.87
C PRO A 196 37.00 2.60 -6.67
N TRP A 197 36.41 3.21 -5.63
CA TRP A 197 37.11 3.60 -4.40
C TRP A 197 36.99 2.54 -3.30
N LEU A 198 35.83 1.86 -3.23
CA LEU A 198 35.60 0.79 -2.27
C LEU A 198 36.27 -0.51 -2.67
N GLY A 199 36.36 -0.83 -3.96
CA GLY A 199 36.95 -2.07 -4.48
C GLY A 199 38.37 -2.35 -3.94
N PRO A 200 39.31 -1.40 -4.00
CA PRO A 200 40.64 -1.56 -3.40
C PRO A 200 40.61 -1.78 -1.88
N LEU A 201 39.67 -1.16 -1.17
CA LEU A 201 39.49 -1.35 0.28
C LEU A 201 38.91 -2.74 0.59
N LEU A 202 37.94 -3.20 -0.20
CA LEU A 202 37.31 -4.51 -0.11
C LEU A 202 38.26 -5.64 -0.54
N ALA A 203 39.15 -5.41 -1.51
CA ALA A 203 40.15 -6.40 -1.91
C ALA A 203 41.19 -6.67 -0.81
N ARG A 204 41.42 -5.69 0.08
CA ARG A 204 42.26 -5.84 1.28
C ARG A 204 41.50 -6.52 2.43
N PHE A 205 40.19 -6.68 2.31
CA PHE A 205 39.35 -7.34 3.29
C PHE A 205 39.53 -8.86 3.11
N ASP A 206 40.28 -9.48 4.01
CA ASP A 206 40.37 -10.93 4.08
C ASP A 206 39.28 -11.45 5.01
N PRO A 207 38.23 -12.11 4.48
CA PRO A 207 37.10 -12.59 5.28
C PRO A 207 37.48 -13.73 6.23
N THR A 208 38.69 -14.30 6.11
CA THR A 208 39.21 -15.29 7.07
C THR A 208 39.73 -14.63 8.35
N GLN A 209 40.01 -13.32 8.35
CA GLN A 209 40.44 -12.60 9.53
C GLN A 209 39.30 -12.47 10.55
N LEU A 210 39.64 -12.61 11.84
CA LEU A 210 38.69 -12.48 12.94
C LEU A 210 37.90 -11.18 12.88
N ARG A 211 38.56 -10.07 12.51
CA ARG A 211 37.93 -8.75 12.33
C ARG A 211 36.79 -8.76 11.34
N ALA A 212 37.01 -9.35 10.17
CA ALA A 212 36.05 -9.41 9.10
C ALA A 212 34.83 -10.24 9.51
N ARG A 213 35.07 -11.39 10.15
CA ARG A 213 34.00 -12.25 10.68
C ARG A 213 33.18 -11.54 11.75
N LEU A 214 33.83 -10.86 12.70
CA LEU A 214 33.14 -10.09 13.73
C LEU A 214 32.30 -8.96 13.13
N MET A 215 32.83 -8.21 12.15
CA MET A 215 32.07 -7.16 11.46
C MET A 215 30.81 -7.71 10.78
N LEU A 216 30.92 -8.86 10.10
CA LEU A 216 29.80 -9.47 9.39
C LEU A 216 28.77 -10.09 10.35
N ILE A 217 29.22 -10.72 11.44
CA ILE A 217 28.32 -11.25 12.48
C ILE A 217 27.58 -10.11 13.17
N LEU A 218 28.27 -9.02 13.54
CA LEU A 218 27.65 -7.85 14.15
C LEU A 218 26.66 -7.19 13.20
N ALA A 219 27.04 -6.96 11.94
CA ALA A 219 26.14 -6.42 10.92
C ALA A 219 24.91 -7.32 10.73
N GLY A 220 25.10 -8.64 10.62
CA GLY A 220 24.01 -9.60 10.50
C GLY A 220 23.10 -9.60 11.74
N SER A 221 23.66 -9.52 12.94
CA SER A 221 22.92 -9.49 14.21
C SER A 221 22.05 -8.25 14.38
N VAL A 222 22.41 -7.15 13.73
CA VAL A 222 21.61 -5.91 13.71
C VAL A 222 20.60 -5.95 12.57
N LEU A 223 21.05 -6.27 11.36
CA LEU A 223 20.22 -6.20 10.15
C LEU A 223 19.09 -7.24 10.17
N LEU A 224 19.33 -8.47 10.61
CA LEU A 224 18.33 -9.54 10.55
C LEU A 224 17.12 -9.28 11.45
N PRO A 225 17.29 -9.05 12.76
CA PRO A 225 16.16 -8.72 13.62
C PRO A 225 15.45 -7.45 13.17
N GLN A 226 16.19 -6.47 12.63
CA GLN A 226 15.59 -5.23 12.15
C GLN A 226 14.72 -5.44 10.91
N ILE A 227 15.18 -6.21 9.92
CA ILE A 227 14.38 -6.55 8.73
C ILE A 227 13.12 -7.32 9.14
N ILE A 228 13.26 -8.28 10.06
CA ILE A 228 12.14 -9.07 10.57
C ILE A 228 11.15 -8.16 11.33
N ALA A 229 11.65 -7.29 12.21
CA ALA A 229 10.82 -6.37 12.98
C ALA A 229 10.05 -5.41 12.06
N VAL A 230 10.71 -4.81 11.07
CA VAL A 230 10.05 -3.94 10.09
C VAL A 230 8.96 -4.69 9.33
N ALA A 231 9.25 -5.91 8.86
CA ALA A 231 8.29 -6.72 8.11
C ALA A 231 7.06 -7.10 8.96
N LEU A 232 7.27 -7.51 10.21
CA LEU A 232 6.20 -7.89 11.13
C LEU A 232 5.35 -6.69 11.56
N VAL A 233 5.99 -5.60 12.00
CA VAL A 233 5.30 -4.40 12.47
C VAL A 233 4.49 -3.77 11.34
N THR A 234 5.09 -3.60 10.16
CA THR A 234 4.38 -3.05 8.99
C THR A 234 3.15 -3.88 8.63
N GLY A 235 3.31 -5.21 8.60
CA GLY A 235 2.19 -6.10 8.26
C GLY A 235 1.08 -6.09 9.29
N GLN A 236 1.42 -5.95 10.58
CA GLN A 236 0.44 -5.83 11.66
C GLN A 236 -0.29 -4.48 11.62
N GLU A 237 0.42 -3.38 11.40
CA GLU A 237 -0.17 -2.04 11.30
C GLU A 237 -1.14 -1.92 10.12
N GLU A 238 -0.76 -2.42 8.94
CA GLU A 238 -1.63 -2.40 7.75
C GLU A 238 -2.89 -3.25 7.96
N ARG A 239 -2.78 -4.43 8.58
CA ARG A 239 -3.93 -5.30 8.89
C ARG A 239 -4.85 -4.66 9.91
N GLY A 240 -4.30 -4.21 11.04
CA GLY A 240 -5.10 -3.61 12.11
C GLY A 240 -5.82 -2.35 11.65
N ALA A 241 -5.21 -1.57 10.77
CA ALA A 241 -5.86 -0.40 10.21
C ALA A 241 -6.92 -0.72 9.15
N ALA A 242 -6.70 -1.72 8.31
CA ALA A 242 -7.73 -2.19 7.39
C ALA A 242 -8.95 -2.70 8.17
N GLU A 243 -8.73 -3.45 9.26
CA GLU A 243 -9.80 -3.90 10.16
C GLU A 243 -10.53 -2.73 10.83
N GLN A 244 -9.80 -1.72 11.34
CA GLN A 244 -10.39 -0.51 11.90
C GLN A 244 -11.20 0.28 10.88
N ALA A 245 -10.70 0.43 9.66
CA ALA A 245 -11.40 1.10 8.57
C ALA A 245 -12.68 0.33 8.19
N SER A 246 -12.62 -0.99 8.08
CA SER A 246 -13.81 -1.82 7.85
C SER A 246 -14.83 -1.70 8.99
N ALA A 247 -14.39 -1.72 10.25
CA ALA A 247 -15.28 -1.54 11.40
C ALA A 247 -15.94 -0.15 11.40
N LEU A 248 -15.19 0.90 11.04
CA LEU A 248 -15.73 2.26 10.90
C LEU A 248 -16.79 2.32 9.79
N GLN A 249 -16.54 1.70 8.63
CA GLN A 249 -17.52 1.65 7.54
C GLN A 249 -18.80 0.92 7.93
N GLN A 250 -18.70 -0.20 8.66
CA GLN A 250 -19.87 -0.91 9.17
C GLN A 250 -20.64 -0.04 10.16
N ALA A 251 -19.95 0.62 11.10
CA ALA A 251 -20.59 1.53 12.06
C ALA A 251 -21.30 2.70 11.35
N LEU A 252 -20.69 3.26 10.32
CA LEU A 252 -21.32 4.30 9.49
C LEU A 252 -22.52 3.75 8.73
N ALA A 253 -22.44 2.55 8.14
CA ALA A 253 -23.57 1.93 7.45
C ALA A 253 -24.76 1.72 8.40
N ILE A 254 -24.52 1.23 9.62
CA ILE A 254 -25.55 1.07 10.67
C ILE A 254 -26.15 2.43 11.04
N ALA A 255 -25.31 3.42 11.38
CA ALA A 255 -25.79 4.75 11.79
C ALA A 255 -26.59 5.44 10.68
N ILE A 256 -26.21 5.25 9.42
CA ILE A 256 -26.96 5.76 8.27
C ILE A 256 -28.27 4.98 8.09
N ALA A 257 -28.27 3.67 8.23
CA ALA A 257 -29.49 2.86 8.14
C ALA A 257 -30.52 3.28 9.20
N ASP A 258 -30.09 3.45 10.46
CA ASP A 258 -30.94 3.91 11.55
C ASP A 258 -31.47 5.35 11.31
N ASP A 259 -30.65 6.26 10.76
CA ASP A 259 -31.09 7.62 10.41
C ASP A 259 -32.10 7.63 9.24
N VAL A 260 -31.93 6.73 8.26
CA VAL A 260 -32.87 6.56 7.15
C VAL A 260 -34.22 6.06 7.67
N GLU A 261 -34.21 5.03 8.51
CA GLU A 261 -35.42 4.49 9.15
C GLU A 261 -36.14 5.58 9.95
N PHE A 262 -35.42 6.26 10.84
CA PHE A 262 -35.99 7.32 11.67
C PHE A 262 -36.63 8.46 10.87
N ARG A 263 -36.03 8.84 9.73
CA ARG A 263 -36.62 9.85 8.84
C ARG A 263 -37.89 9.34 8.17
N ILE A 264 -37.89 8.08 7.75
CA ILE A 264 -39.04 7.47 7.09
C ILE A 264 -40.20 7.34 8.06
N ASP A 265 -39.98 6.94 9.30
CA ASP A 265 -41.00 6.91 10.35
C ASP A 265 -41.59 8.29 10.62
N ARG A 266 -40.73 9.32 10.65
CA ARG A 266 -41.19 10.70 10.78
C ARG A 266 -42.07 11.13 9.60
N TRP A 267 -41.73 10.74 8.37
CA TRP A 267 -42.54 11.06 7.19
C TRP A 267 -43.84 10.25 7.14
N ARG A 268 -43.82 8.99 7.58
CA ARG A 268 -45.02 8.16 7.78
C ARG A 268 -45.98 8.82 8.77
N ALA A 269 -45.50 9.17 9.96
CA ALA A 269 -46.29 9.88 10.96
C ALA A 269 -46.83 11.22 10.41
N ALA A 270 -46.02 11.97 9.65
CA ALA A 270 -46.46 13.22 9.03
C ALA A 270 -47.55 13.04 7.97
N THR A 271 -47.57 11.89 7.28
CA THR A 271 -48.59 11.53 6.28
C THR A 271 -49.89 11.05 6.93
N GLU A 272 -49.80 10.41 8.08
CA GLU A 272 -50.96 9.96 8.85
C GLU A 272 -51.75 11.13 9.45
N LEU A 273 -51.09 12.26 9.74
CA LEU A 273 -51.76 13.46 10.27
C LEU A 273 -52.88 14.00 9.37
N PRO A 274 -52.67 14.30 8.07
CA PRO A 274 -53.75 14.70 7.18
C PRO A 274 -54.74 13.55 6.95
N ALA A 275 -54.29 12.28 6.93
CA ALA A 275 -55.20 11.15 6.75
C ALA A 275 -56.22 10.99 7.90
N ALA A 276 -55.79 11.32 9.12
CA ALA A 276 -56.61 11.31 10.32
C ALA A 276 -57.41 12.61 10.54
N TYR A 277 -57.31 13.59 9.64
CA TYR A 277 -58.04 14.85 9.77
C TYR A 277 -59.55 14.60 9.55
N PRO A 278 -60.41 14.87 10.56
CA PRO A 278 -61.83 14.51 10.49
C PRO A 278 -62.55 15.17 9.30
N GLY A 279 -63.23 14.35 8.50
CA GLY A 279 -64.03 14.83 7.36
C GLY A 279 -63.22 15.46 6.24
N LEU A 280 -61.90 15.26 6.17
CA LEU A 280 -61.05 15.92 5.16
C LEU A 280 -61.53 15.68 3.72
N LEU A 281 -61.90 14.44 3.39
CA LEU A 281 -62.41 14.08 2.06
C LEU A 281 -63.82 14.63 1.78
N GLU A 282 -64.56 15.06 2.80
CA GLU A 282 -65.91 15.64 2.67
C GLU A 282 -65.87 17.16 2.47
N LEU A 283 -64.74 17.80 2.77
CA LEU A 283 -64.56 19.24 2.56
C LEU A 283 -64.50 19.61 1.07
N PRO A 284 -64.92 20.83 0.68
CA PRO A 284 -64.69 21.34 -0.67
C PRO A 284 -63.19 21.35 -1.02
N PRO A 285 -62.80 21.11 -2.29
CA PRO A 285 -61.39 21.00 -2.70
C PRO A 285 -60.50 22.18 -2.29
N ASP A 286 -61.04 23.39 -2.25
CA ASP A 286 -60.27 24.58 -1.84
C ASP A 286 -59.90 24.56 -0.35
N ARG A 287 -60.81 24.05 0.50
CA ARG A 287 -60.55 23.87 1.93
C ARG A 287 -59.60 22.71 2.19
N GLN A 288 -59.72 21.62 1.42
CA GLN A 288 -58.76 20.52 1.46
C GLN A 288 -57.34 21.02 1.15
N ARG A 289 -57.19 21.83 0.10
CA ARG A 289 -55.90 22.43 -0.29
C ARG A 289 -55.31 23.31 0.81
N GLU A 290 -56.13 24.13 1.46
CA GLU A 290 -55.71 24.99 2.57
C GLU A 290 -55.15 24.16 3.74
N VAL A 291 -55.84 23.07 4.10
CA VAL A 291 -55.38 22.12 5.14
C VAL A 291 -54.05 21.47 4.75
N LEU A 292 -53.94 20.94 3.52
CA LEU A 292 -52.71 20.31 3.04
C LEU A 292 -51.53 21.29 2.98
N ARG A 293 -51.77 22.56 2.60
CA ARG A 293 -50.74 23.62 2.64
C ARG A 293 -50.28 23.94 4.05
N GLY A 294 -51.18 23.91 5.03
CA GLY A 294 -50.84 24.03 6.44
C GLY A 294 -49.87 22.95 6.91
N PHE A 295 -50.11 21.70 6.51
CA PHE A 295 -49.19 20.59 6.78
C PHE A 295 -47.87 20.72 6.01
N ALA A 296 -47.90 21.08 4.73
CA ALA A 296 -46.70 21.32 3.93
C ALA A 296 -45.77 22.37 4.56
N GLY A 297 -46.32 23.44 5.12
CA GLY A 297 -45.55 24.47 5.83
C GLY A 297 -44.90 23.97 7.14
N ARG A 298 -45.44 22.91 7.77
CA ARG A 298 -44.90 22.29 8.99
C ARG A 298 -43.80 21.27 8.69
N PHE A 299 -43.79 20.68 7.49
CA PHE A 299 -42.89 19.61 7.09
C PHE A 299 -42.10 19.97 5.81
N PRO A 300 -41.08 20.84 5.89
CA PRO A 300 -40.37 21.38 4.72
C PRO A 300 -39.58 20.33 3.91
N ASN A 301 -39.41 19.12 4.45
CA ASN A 301 -38.74 18.01 3.78
C ASN A 301 -39.68 17.18 2.89
N ILE A 302 -41.00 17.34 3.05
CA ILE A 302 -42.01 16.74 2.18
C ILE A 302 -42.23 17.69 0.99
N THR A 303 -42.17 17.13 -0.21
CA THR A 303 -42.24 17.91 -1.46
C THR A 303 -43.69 18.32 -1.75
N VAL A 304 -44.62 17.38 -1.60
CA VAL A 304 -46.04 17.62 -1.79
C VAL A 304 -46.85 16.68 -0.91
N PHE A 305 -47.95 17.18 -0.34
CA PHE A 305 -49.03 16.35 0.20
C PHE A 305 -50.16 16.27 -0.81
N ALA A 306 -50.77 15.11 -1.00
CA ALA A 306 -51.89 14.93 -1.91
C ALA A 306 -53.00 14.05 -1.31
N LEU A 307 -54.23 14.23 -1.79
CA LEU A 307 -55.37 13.40 -1.47
C LEU A 307 -55.84 12.67 -2.73
N PHE A 308 -56.20 11.41 -2.55
CA PHE A 308 -56.68 10.53 -3.60
C PHE A 308 -58.01 9.92 -3.21
N ASP A 309 -58.85 9.68 -4.22
CA ASP A 309 -60.15 9.05 -4.03
C ASP A 309 -60.03 7.52 -3.83
N ALA A 310 -61.18 6.85 -3.74
CA ALA A 310 -61.26 5.40 -3.58
C ALA A 310 -60.74 4.58 -4.78
N ARG A 311 -60.42 5.22 -5.92
CA ARG A 311 -59.81 4.60 -7.11
C ARG A 311 -58.32 4.91 -7.20
N GLY A 312 -57.79 5.77 -6.33
CA GLY A 312 -56.41 6.23 -6.34
C GLY A 312 -56.18 7.39 -7.31
N ASP A 313 -57.24 8.06 -7.78
CA ASP A 313 -57.14 9.23 -8.63
C ASP A 313 -56.93 10.50 -7.78
N PRO A 314 -56.03 11.42 -8.19
CA PRO A 314 -55.70 12.61 -7.41
C PRO A 314 -56.90 13.59 -7.34
N ILE A 315 -57.27 14.00 -6.13
CA ILE A 315 -58.30 15.00 -5.86
C ILE A 315 -57.68 16.39 -5.76
N VAL A 316 -56.68 16.54 -4.87
CA VAL A 316 -56.03 17.82 -4.57
C VAL A 316 -54.63 17.59 -4.01
N HIS A 317 -53.75 18.59 -4.18
CA HIS A 317 -52.39 18.57 -3.65
C HIS A 317 -52.00 19.93 -3.05
N SER A 318 -51.00 19.94 -2.18
CA SER A 318 -50.51 21.13 -1.46
C SER A 318 -49.72 22.11 -2.33
N GLY A 319 -49.30 21.68 -3.53
CA GLY A 319 -48.48 22.47 -4.46
C GLY A 319 -49.21 23.65 -5.11
N ASP A 320 -48.57 24.21 -6.14
CA ASP A 320 -49.18 25.20 -7.02
C ASP A 320 -50.31 24.53 -7.83
N PRO A 321 -51.53 25.09 -7.93
CA PRO A 321 -52.61 24.50 -8.73
C PRO A 321 -52.26 24.34 -10.22
N GLU A 322 -51.29 25.10 -10.72
CA GLU A 322 -50.79 24.96 -12.10
C GLU A 322 -49.77 23.82 -12.27
N SER A 323 -49.27 23.24 -11.17
CA SER A 323 -48.38 22.08 -11.24
C SER A 323 -49.15 20.83 -11.65
N PRO A 324 -48.53 19.91 -12.40
CA PRO A 324 -49.17 18.67 -12.79
C PRO A 324 -49.60 17.86 -11.56
N PRO A 325 -50.79 17.24 -11.59
CA PRO A 325 -51.25 16.41 -10.48
C PRO A 325 -50.34 15.19 -10.32
N PRO A 326 -50.18 14.66 -9.10
CA PRO A 326 -49.42 13.43 -8.88
C PRO A 326 -49.98 12.25 -9.68
N ASN A 327 -49.13 11.28 -9.98
CA ASN A 327 -49.54 10.02 -10.62
C ASN A 327 -50.62 9.27 -9.80
N ASN A 328 -51.48 8.51 -10.50
CA ASN A 328 -52.46 7.63 -9.86
C ASN A 328 -51.77 6.62 -8.92
N VAL A 329 -52.38 6.36 -7.76
CA VAL A 329 -51.82 5.53 -6.69
C VAL A 329 -52.60 4.25 -6.42
N ALA A 330 -53.35 3.72 -7.39
CA ALA A 330 -54.23 2.56 -7.22
C ALA A 330 -53.52 1.33 -6.64
N ALA A 331 -52.28 1.04 -7.08
CA ALA A 331 -51.49 -0.07 -6.56
C ALA A 331 -51.11 0.13 -5.08
N LEU A 332 -50.73 1.36 -4.71
CA LEU A 332 -50.39 1.73 -3.34
C LEU A 332 -51.64 1.70 -2.44
N LEU A 333 -52.77 2.20 -2.94
CA LEU A 333 -54.06 2.15 -2.25
C LEU A 333 -54.54 0.72 -2.03
N ALA A 334 -54.33 -0.18 -3.00
CA ALA A 334 -54.66 -1.60 -2.85
C ALA A 334 -53.82 -2.26 -1.75
N ALA A 335 -52.53 -1.93 -1.67
CA ALA A 335 -51.66 -2.40 -0.59
C ALA A 335 -52.07 -1.83 0.78
N ALA A 336 -52.42 -0.53 0.86
CA ALA A 336 -52.88 0.08 2.10
C ALA A 336 -54.25 -0.47 2.56
N ARG A 337 -55.11 -0.87 1.61
CA ARG A 337 -56.38 -1.54 1.89
C ARG A 337 -56.21 -2.93 2.49
N SER A 338 -55.20 -3.69 2.07
CA SER A 338 -54.97 -5.03 2.58
C SER A 338 -54.28 -5.03 3.96
N SER A 339 -53.38 -4.07 4.21
CA SER A 339 -52.70 -3.94 5.51
C SER A 339 -53.51 -3.14 6.54
N GLY A 340 -54.31 -2.15 6.09
CA GLY A 340 -54.91 -1.15 6.96
C GLY A 340 -53.90 -0.14 7.51
N GLU A 341 -52.67 -0.17 7.01
CA GLU A 341 -51.53 0.62 7.48
C GLU A 341 -50.98 1.52 6.36
N SER A 342 -50.15 2.49 6.74
CA SER A 342 -49.42 3.30 5.77
C SER A 342 -48.48 2.43 4.92
N VAL A 343 -48.35 2.73 3.64
CA VAL A 343 -47.52 1.98 2.68
C VAL A 343 -46.55 2.93 2.00
N ILE A 344 -45.35 2.42 1.71
CA ILE A 344 -44.28 3.19 1.09
C ILE A 344 -43.98 2.55 -0.26
N ASP A 345 -43.86 3.39 -1.29
CA ASP A 345 -43.54 2.96 -2.64
C ASP A 345 -42.56 3.95 -3.28
N LEU A 346 -41.58 3.42 -3.99
CA LEU A 346 -40.61 4.21 -4.74
C LEU A 346 -40.97 4.12 -6.22
N ARG A 347 -41.21 5.26 -6.85
CA ARG A 347 -41.56 5.32 -8.26
C ARG A 347 -40.87 6.47 -8.96
N ILE A 348 -40.95 6.49 -10.29
CA ILE A 348 -40.52 7.62 -11.09
C ILE A 348 -41.72 8.54 -11.26
N ASP A 349 -41.55 9.81 -10.91
CA ASP A 349 -42.52 10.84 -11.22
C ASP A 349 -42.54 11.05 -12.74
N SER A 350 -43.72 10.90 -13.35
CA SER A 350 -43.86 10.97 -14.80
C SER A 350 -43.69 12.41 -15.32
N ALA A 351 -43.93 13.41 -14.46
CA ALA A 351 -43.82 14.82 -14.81
C ALA A 351 -42.38 15.33 -14.73
N THR A 352 -41.60 14.85 -13.75
CA THR A 352 -40.23 15.32 -13.52
C THR A 352 -39.16 14.34 -13.98
N ALA A 353 -39.52 13.09 -14.28
CA ALA A 353 -38.60 11.98 -14.56
C ALA A 353 -37.58 11.73 -13.43
N GLU A 354 -37.86 12.20 -12.21
CA GLU A 354 -37.05 11.96 -11.02
C GLU A 354 -37.66 10.84 -10.17
N PRO A 355 -36.84 10.04 -9.46
CA PRO A 355 -37.36 9.08 -8.49
C PRO A 355 -37.95 9.82 -7.28
N GLU A 356 -39.11 9.36 -6.87
CA GLU A 356 -39.92 9.93 -5.80
C GLU A 356 -40.39 8.81 -4.87
N LEU A 357 -40.11 8.99 -3.58
CA LEU A 357 -40.62 8.13 -2.51
C LEU A 357 -41.99 8.64 -2.09
N ILE A 358 -43.02 7.83 -2.28
CA ILE A 358 -44.39 8.17 -1.93
C ILE A 358 -44.81 7.32 -0.74
N ILE A 359 -45.23 8.01 0.30
CA ILE A 359 -45.78 7.41 1.51
C ILE A 359 -47.27 7.67 1.45
N GLY A 360 -48.08 6.62 1.48
CA GLY A 360 -49.53 6.69 1.44
C GLY A 360 -50.12 6.20 2.76
N ALA A 361 -50.99 7.01 3.37
CA ALA A 361 -51.77 6.66 4.54
C ALA A 361 -53.26 6.55 4.17
N PRO A 362 -53.95 5.44 4.49
CA PRO A 362 -55.36 5.29 4.16
C PRO A 362 -56.22 6.30 4.95
N VAL A 363 -57.14 6.97 4.26
CA VAL A 363 -58.18 7.78 4.91
C VAL A 363 -59.36 6.87 5.21
N LEU A 364 -59.74 6.78 6.47
CA LEU A 364 -60.79 5.89 6.94
C LEU A 364 -62.11 6.63 7.14
N ASP A 365 -63.23 5.97 6.84
CA ASP A 365 -64.56 6.43 7.22
C ASP A 365 -64.89 6.10 8.70
N ALA A 366 -66.07 6.51 9.16
CA ALA A 366 -66.53 6.25 10.53
C ALA A 366 -66.65 4.74 10.86
N ASP A 367 -66.82 3.90 9.85
CA ASP A 367 -66.92 2.44 9.96
C ASP A 367 -65.57 1.73 9.76
N ARG A 368 -64.46 2.51 9.72
CA ARG A 368 -63.07 2.06 9.49
C ARG A 368 -62.78 1.45 8.12
N ASN A 369 -63.61 1.73 7.11
CA ASN A 369 -63.30 1.34 5.73
C ASN A 369 -62.43 2.39 5.05
N VAL A 370 -61.59 1.96 4.11
CA VAL A 370 -60.70 2.86 3.36
C VAL A 370 -61.49 3.65 2.31
N TYR A 371 -61.76 4.91 2.62
CA TYR A 371 -62.54 5.86 1.81
C TYR A 371 -61.68 6.61 0.77
N GLY A 372 -60.36 6.69 1.01
CA GLY A 372 -59.38 7.27 0.10
C GLY A 372 -57.96 7.15 0.66
N MET A 373 -57.03 7.98 0.19
CA MET A 373 -55.65 8.00 0.69
C MET A 373 -55.10 9.41 0.74
N ALA A 374 -54.37 9.73 1.80
CA ALA A 374 -53.45 10.87 1.82
C ALA A 374 -52.06 10.37 1.47
N SER A 375 -51.29 11.13 0.70
CA SER A 375 -49.90 10.82 0.45
C SER A 375 -48.98 11.99 0.79
N ALA A 376 -47.74 11.66 1.12
CA ALA A 376 -46.63 12.58 1.13
C ALA A 376 -45.58 12.07 0.15
N SER A 377 -45.07 12.97 -0.69
CA SER A 377 -43.99 12.64 -1.61
C SER A 377 -42.67 13.27 -1.21
N VAL A 378 -41.59 12.50 -1.27
CA VAL A 378 -40.25 12.90 -0.83
C VAL A 378 -39.22 12.50 -1.87
N ARG A 379 -38.26 13.39 -2.15
CA ARG A 379 -37.16 13.06 -3.07
C ARG A 379 -36.06 12.27 -2.34
N PRO A 380 -35.69 11.06 -2.80
CA PRO A 380 -34.66 10.22 -2.17
C PRO A 380 -33.29 10.91 -2.07
N GLY A 381 -32.93 11.77 -3.03
CA GLY A 381 -31.68 12.54 -2.99
C GLY A 381 -31.50 13.41 -1.75
N ARG A 382 -32.60 13.78 -1.06
CA ARG A 382 -32.54 14.53 0.22
C ARG A 382 -32.23 13.65 1.43
N ILE A 383 -32.41 12.33 1.34
CA ILE A 383 -32.08 11.38 2.41
C ILE A 383 -30.57 11.43 2.68
N LEU A 384 -29.77 11.32 1.62
CA LEU A 384 -28.31 11.22 1.71
C LEU A 384 -27.59 12.57 1.83
N ALA A 385 -28.20 13.67 1.36
CA ALA A 385 -27.59 15.01 1.37
C ALA A 385 -27.18 15.50 2.79
N GLY A 386 -27.88 15.05 3.84
CA GLY A 386 -27.52 15.38 5.22
C GLY A 386 -26.29 14.62 5.76
N LEU A 387 -26.01 13.45 5.20
CA LEU A 387 -24.96 12.52 5.65
C LEU A 387 -23.63 12.72 4.89
N GLY A 388 -23.67 13.49 3.79
CA GLY A 388 -22.56 13.58 2.85
C GLY A 388 -21.33 14.32 3.31
N ARG A 389 -21.45 15.23 4.28
CA ARG A 389 -20.30 15.99 4.76
C ARG A 389 -19.30 15.11 5.49
N SER A 390 -19.77 14.22 6.37
CA SER A 390 -18.89 13.34 7.16
C SER A 390 -18.30 12.19 6.34
N ALA A 391 -19.06 11.65 5.38
CA ALA A 391 -18.57 10.59 4.51
C ALA A 391 -17.63 11.10 3.40
N GLY A 392 -17.89 12.30 2.87
CA GLY A 392 -17.02 12.94 1.88
C GLY A 392 -15.64 13.33 2.43
N GLU A 393 -15.56 13.77 3.70
CA GLU A 393 -14.29 14.12 4.36
C GLU A 393 -13.31 12.94 4.48
N ILE A 394 -13.82 11.71 4.57
CA ILE A 394 -13.02 10.49 4.65
C ILE A 394 -12.85 9.79 3.29
N GLY A 395 -13.31 10.39 2.20
CA GLY A 395 -13.27 9.79 0.86
C GLY A 395 -14.09 8.49 0.76
N ALA A 396 -15.13 8.37 1.59
CA ALA A 396 -16.03 7.23 1.58
C ALA A 396 -17.17 7.45 0.61
N ASN A 397 -17.48 6.41 -0.15
CA ASN A 397 -18.56 6.37 -1.10
C ASN A 397 -19.79 5.74 -0.47
N VAL A 398 -20.91 6.46 -0.42
CA VAL A 398 -22.12 6.02 0.27
C VAL A 398 -23.28 5.91 -0.71
N TYR A 399 -23.99 4.79 -0.66
CA TYR A 399 -25.18 4.58 -1.45
C TYR A 399 -26.23 3.75 -0.72
N LEU A 400 -27.47 3.94 -1.14
CA LEU A 400 -28.64 3.23 -0.67
C LEU A 400 -29.16 2.33 -1.80
N VAL A 401 -29.49 1.08 -1.50
CA VAL A 401 -30.09 0.13 -2.44
C VAL A 401 -31.42 -0.41 -1.92
N ASP A 402 -32.31 -0.80 -2.84
CA ASP A 402 -33.54 -1.52 -2.49
C ASP A 402 -33.28 -3.01 -2.22
N GLY A 403 -34.34 -3.77 -1.89
CA GLY A 403 -34.25 -5.21 -1.66
C GLY A 403 -33.84 -6.04 -2.89
N ARG A 404 -33.86 -5.46 -4.10
CA ARG A 404 -33.42 -6.09 -5.35
C ARG A 404 -31.97 -5.74 -5.71
N GLY A 405 -31.37 -4.77 -5.03
CA GLY A 405 -30.01 -4.29 -5.30
C GLY A 405 -29.94 -3.09 -6.24
N GLN A 406 -31.07 -2.44 -6.53
CA GLN A 406 -31.12 -1.22 -7.34
C GLN A 406 -30.76 0.01 -6.50
N VAL A 407 -29.95 0.91 -7.05
CA VAL A 407 -29.51 2.12 -6.35
C VAL A 407 -30.66 3.12 -6.22
N LEU A 408 -30.99 3.47 -4.97
CA LEU A 408 -31.98 4.49 -4.61
C LEU A 408 -31.39 5.88 -4.47
N GLY A 409 -30.08 5.97 -4.22
CA GLY A 409 -29.37 7.24 -4.10
C GLY A 409 -27.88 7.07 -3.83
N HIS A 410 -27.12 8.12 -4.18
CA HIS A 410 -25.67 8.18 -4.04
C HIS A 410 -25.20 9.54 -3.52
N LEU A 411 -24.03 9.56 -2.88
CA LEU A 411 -23.47 10.76 -2.24
C LEU A 411 -22.62 11.65 -3.16
N GLU A 412 -21.83 11.08 -4.06
CA GLU A 412 -21.07 11.86 -5.06
C GLU A 412 -21.95 12.23 -6.25
N GLY A 413 -22.42 13.49 -6.28
CA GLY A 413 -22.60 14.27 -7.50
C GLY A 413 -23.69 13.85 -8.50
N THR A 414 -24.77 14.65 -8.50
CA THR A 414 -25.58 15.07 -9.67
C THR A 414 -26.06 14.02 -10.69
N ALA A 415 -27.38 13.90 -10.73
CA ALA A 415 -28.20 12.98 -11.52
C ALA A 415 -28.22 11.56 -10.97
N LEU A 416 -29.35 11.21 -10.34
CA LEU A 416 -29.88 9.85 -10.40
C LEU A 416 -30.00 9.49 -11.89
N GLN A 417 -28.91 9.01 -12.50
CA GLN A 417 -29.02 8.23 -13.72
C GLN A 417 -29.69 6.94 -13.30
N LEU A 418 -30.99 6.87 -13.57
CA LEU A 418 -31.81 5.68 -13.48
C LEU A 418 -31.04 4.48 -14.05
N GLU A 419 -31.12 3.35 -13.34
CA GLU A 419 -30.66 2.02 -13.77
C GLU A 419 -29.14 1.75 -13.77
N LEU A 420 -28.40 2.24 -12.77
CA LEU A 420 -27.19 1.52 -12.33
C LEU A 420 -27.63 0.33 -11.46
N ASP A 421 -27.84 -0.82 -12.10
CA ASP A 421 -28.01 -2.08 -11.41
C ASP A 421 -26.68 -2.47 -10.75
N TRP A 422 -26.61 -2.33 -9.43
CA TRP A 422 -25.45 -2.74 -8.62
C TRP A 422 -25.72 -4.04 -7.87
N SER A 423 -26.74 -4.81 -8.28
CA SER A 423 -27.06 -6.09 -7.66
C SER A 423 -25.91 -7.10 -7.74
N ASP A 424 -25.10 -7.03 -8.80
CA ASP A 424 -23.89 -7.83 -9.01
C ASP A 424 -22.66 -7.31 -8.24
N SER A 425 -22.76 -6.15 -7.59
CA SER A 425 -21.64 -5.65 -6.78
C SER A 425 -21.43 -6.58 -5.56
N PRO A 426 -20.16 -6.93 -5.24
CA PRO A 426 -19.87 -7.80 -4.10
C PRO A 426 -20.52 -7.38 -2.77
N PRO A 427 -20.51 -6.09 -2.36
CA PRO A 427 -21.13 -5.68 -1.10
C PRO A 427 -22.66 -5.78 -1.13
N VAL A 428 -23.33 -5.52 -2.27
CA VAL A 428 -24.79 -5.68 -2.39
C VAL A 428 -25.18 -7.16 -2.39
N THR A 429 -24.38 -8.03 -3.01
CA THR A 429 -24.57 -9.48 -2.93
C THR A 429 -24.45 -9.98 -1.48
N ALA A 430 -23.43 -9.49 -0.74
CA ALA A 430 -23.24 -9.83 0.67
C ALA A 430 -24.40 -9.35 1.55
N LEU A 431 -24.84 -8.09 1.35
CA LEU A 431 -26.02 -7.52 1.99
C LEU A 431 -27.29 -8.33 1.70
N ARG A 432 -27.48 -8.83 0.47
CA ARG A 432 -28.66 -9.65 0.13
C ARG A 432 -28.62 -11.05 0.77
N GLY A 433 -27.43 -11.58 1.03
CA GLY A 433 -27.22 -12.89 1.63
C GLY A 433 -27.36 -12.94 3.16
N SER A 434 -27.42 -11.81 3.85
CA SER A 434 -27.48 -11.72 5.32
C SER A 434 -28.30 -10.50 5.77
N ASP A 435 -29.12 -10.66 6.81
CA ASP A 435 -29.81 -9.53 7.44
C ASP A 435 -28.95 -8.81 8.48
N ALA A 436 -27.88 -9.44 8.96
CA ALA A 436 -26.95 -8.81 9.89
C ALA A 436 -26.00 -7.83 9.15
N PRO A 437 -25.65 -6.69 9.77
CA PRO A 437 -24.64 -5.80 9.23
C PRO A 437 -23.27 -6.48 9.18
N GLY A 438 -22.43 -6.08 8.23
CA GLY A 438 -21.15 -6.73 8.02
C GLY A 438 -20.15 -5.87 7.26
N THR A 439 -19.00 -6.48 7.01
CA THR A 439 -17.91 -5.88 6.24
C THR A 439 -17.49 -6.82 5.11
N LEU A 440 -16.91 -6.23 4.07
CA LEU A 440 -16.36 -6.96 2.93
C LEU A 440 -15.13 -6.25 2.40
N ARG A 441 -14.06 -7.00 2.15
CA ARG A 441 -12.93 -6.55 1.35
C ARG A 441 -12.99 -7.22 -0.01
N TYR A 442 -13.01 -6.43 -1.09
CA TYR A 442 -13.08 -6.94 -2.45
C TYR A 442 -12.22 -6.11 -3.40
N THR A 443 -12.01 -6.58 -4.61
CA THR A 443 -11.23 -5.88 -5.63
C THR A 443 -12.09 -5.67 -6.88
N ASP A 444 -12.15 -4.44 -7.36
CA ASP A 444 -12.84 -4.05 -8.59
C ASP A 444 -11.88 -3.27 -9.53
N SER A 445 -12.43 -2.64 -10.57
CA SER A 445 -11.68 -1.83 -11.53
C SER A 445 -11.05 -0.55 -10.92
N ARG A 446 -11.55 -0.08 -9.78
CA ARG A 446 -11.03 1.07 -9.03
C ARG A 446 -9.92 0.67 -8.07
N GLY A 447 -9.87 -0.60 -7.67
CA GLY A 447 -8.81 -1.16 -6.84
C GLY A 447 -9.36 -2.07 -5.73
N THR A 448 -8.59 -2.22 -4.66
CA THR A 448 -9.08 -2.94 -3.47
C THR A 448 -9.93 -1.99 -2.63
N GLN A 449 -11.17 -2.37 -2.40
CA GLN A 449 -12.16 -1.62 -1.64
C GLN A 449 -12.41 -2.30 -0.30
N LEU A 450 -12.62 -1.49 0.73
CA LEU A 450 -13.22 -1.91 1.99
C LEU A 450 -14.67 -1.43 1.98
N ALA A 451 -15.62 -2.28 2.33
CA ALA A 451 -17.03 -1.94 2.41
C ALA A 451 -17.63 -2.37 3.74
N GLY A 452 -18.49 -1.52 4.30
CA GLY A 452 -19.42 -1.85 5.38
C GLY A 452 -20.84 -1.76 4.87
N TYR A 453 -21.72 -2.66 5.32
CA TYR A 453 -23.11 -2.69 4.90
C TYR A 453 -24.05 -2.97 6.07
N ALA A 454 -25.26 -2.42 5.99
CA ALA A 454 -26.34 -2.63 6.95
C ALA A 454 -27.70 -2.54 6.25
N ARG A 455 -28.71 -3.25 6.77
CA ARG A 455 -30.08 -3.11 6.29
C ARG A 455 -30.81 -2.00 7.01
N VAL A 456 -31.68 -1.31 6.29
CA VAL A 456 -32.67 -0.43 6.88
C VAL A 456 -33.83 -1.32 7.35
N PRO A 457 -34.18 -1.32 8.65
CA PRO A 457 -35.29 -2.12 9.13
C PRO A 457 -36.62 -1.78 8.44
N GLU A 458 -37.55 -2.74 8.42
CA GLU A 458 -38.90 -2.69 7.82
C GLU A 458 -39.01 -2.49 6.29
N LEU A 459 -38.04 -1.85 5.64
CA LEU A 459 -38.11 -1.48 4.22
C LEU A 459 -37.41 -2.47 3.29
N GLY A 460 -36.56 -3.34 3.85
CA GLY A 460 -35.73 -4.28 3.08
C GLY A 460 -34.64 -3.60 2.25
N TRP A 461 -34.47 -2.29 2.39
CA TRP A 461 -33.38 -1.52 1.79
C TRP A 461 -32.07 -1.81 2.51
N GLY A 462 -30.96 -1.43 1.90
CA GLY A 462 -29.68 -1.45 2.59
C GLY A 462 -28.75 -0.33 2.18
N VAL A 463 -27.86 -0.02 3.11
CA VAL A 463 -26.87 1.02 3.01
C VAL A 463 -25.53 0.36 2.84
N VAL A 464 -24.74 0.87 1.89
CA VAL A 464 -23.36 0.47 1.70
C VAL A 464 -22.46 1.69 1.79
N VAL A 465 -21.37 1.54 2.54
CA VAL A 465 -20.31 2.53 2.70
C VAL A 465 -19.01 1.90 2.24
N GLU A 466 -18.44 2.39 1.15
CA GLU A 466 -17.18 1.90 0.58
C GLU A 466 -16.07 2.93 0.78
N GLN A 467 -14.83 2.48 0.95
CA GLN A 467 -13.66 3.35 0.90
C GLN A 467 -12.53 2.58 0.19
N PRO A 468 -11.79 3.22 -0.73
CA PRO A 468 -10.59 2.64 -1.29
C PRO A 468 -9.56 2.32 -0.20
N LEU A 469 -8.96 1.13 -0.25
CA LEU A 469 -7.97 0.68 0.74
C LEU A 469 -6.74 1.58 0.78
N ASP A 470 -6.35 2.15 -0.37
CA ASP A 470 -5.22 3.08 -0.48
C ASP A 470 -5.50 4.42 0.20
N VAL A 471 -6.74 4.90 0.16
CA VAL A 471 -7.20 6.08 0.91
C VAL A 471 -7.23 5.76 2.41
N ALA A 472 -7.81 4.61 2.80
CA ALA A 472 -7.88 4.19 4.20
C ALA A 472 -6.48 4.01 4.83
N LEU A 473 -5.49 3.57 4.05
CA LEU A 473 -4.11 3.35 4.50
C LEU A 473 -3.15 4.52 4.20
N ALA A 474 -3.65 5.66 3.68
CA ALA A 474 -2.80 6.76 3.25
C ALA A 474 -1.92 7.30 4.39
N ASP A 475 -2.53 7.58 5.55
CA ASP A 475 -1.82 8.08 6.73
C ASP A 475 -0.79 7.09 7.26
N ILE A 476 -1.11 5.80 7.22
CA ILE A 476 -0.21 4.73 7.67
C ILE A 476 0.97 4.60 6.74
N ARG A 477 0.75 4.76 5.43
CA ARG A 477 1.83 4.76 4.47
C ARG A 477 2.84 5.88 4.74
N VAL A 478 2.37 7.08 5.09
CA VAL A 478 3.24 8.22 5.44
C VAL A 478 3.99 7.96 6.76
N ARG A 479 3.32 7.42 7.78
CA ARG A 479 3.96 7.06 9.05
C ARG A 479 5.01 5.96 8.86
N ARG A 480 4.65 4.88 8.18
CA ARG A 480 5.55 3.78 7.81
C ARG A 480 6.77 4.29 7.07
N GLU A 481 6.58 5.20 6.13
CA GLU A 481 7.65 5.82 5.37
C GLU A 481 8.59 6.59 6.31
N ARG A 482 8.07 7.47 7.17
CA ARG A 482 8.88 8.18 8.18
C ARG A 482 9.64 7.21 9.09
N ASP A 483 8.96 6.20 9.61
CA ASP A 483 9.52 5.27 10.59
C ASP A 483 10.58 4.37 9.94
N PHE A 484 10.38 3.96 8.68
CA PHE A 484 11.40 3.29 7.88
C PHE A 484 12.64 4.17 7.65
N GLY A 485 12.45 5.47 7.41
CA GLY A 485 13.56 6.43 7.30
C GLY A 485 14.38 6.52 8.59
N ILE A 486 13.72 6.65 9.74
CA ILE A 486 14.36 6.67 11.07
C ILE A 486 15.11 5.35 11.33
N LEU A 487 14.46 4.22 11.06
CA LEU A 487 15.07 2.89 11.21
C LEU A 487 16.29 2.72 10.31
N SER A 488 16.23 3.19 9.07
CA SER A 488 17.36 3.16 8.14
C SER A 488 18.54 4.00 8.64
N MET A 489 18.28 5.20 9.16
CA MET A 489 19.32 6.03 9.80
C MET A 489 19.94 5.34 11.02
N ALA A 490 19.12 4.71 11.86
CA ALA A 490 19.58 3.95 13.01
C ALA A 490 20.44 2.74 12.58
N THR A 491 20.07 2.03 11.52
CA THR A 491 20.89 0.94 10.95
C THR A 491 22.25 1.44 10.51
N ILE A 492 22.29 2.56 9.77
CA ILE A 492 23.53 3.14 9.28
C ILE A 492 24.42 3.54 10.48
N ALA A 493 23.84 4.18 11.51
CA ALA A 493 24.56 4.53 12.73
C ALA A 493 25.11 3.29 13.46
N MET A 494 24.32 2.22 13.58
CA MET A 494 24.76 0.95 14.19
C MET A 494 25.86 0.25 13.37
N LEU A 495 25.78 0.28 12.03
CA LEU A 495 26.83 -0.24 11.16
C LEU A 495 28.14 0.55 11.32
N ILE A 496 28.05 1.88 11.37
CA ILE A 496 29.21 2.75 11.61
C ILE A 496 29.81 2.47 12.99
N ALA A 497 28.98 2.35 14.02
CA ALA A 497 29.41 2.02 15.37
C ALA A 497 30.07 0.63 15.42
N GLY A 498 29.45 -0.39 14.83
CA GLY A 498 29.98 -1.75 14.76
C GLY A 498 31.34 -1.82 14.04
N VAL A 499 31.50 -1.10 12.92
CA VAL A 499 32.78 -0.99 12.22
C VAL A 499 33.83 -0.27 13.07
N SER A 500 33.44 0.76 13.81
CA SER A 500 34.32 1.54 14.68
C SER A 500 34.80 0.71 15.88
N ILE A 501 33.89 0.00 16.54
CA ILE A 501 34.17 -0.91 17.67
C ILE A 501 35.08 -2.05 17.20
N ALA A 502 34.77 -2.68 16.06
CA ALA A 502 35.60 -3.76 15.53
C ALA A 502 37.02 -3.26 15.15
N ARG A 503 37.18 -2.02 14.68
CA ARG A 503 38.50 -1.42 14.47
C ARG A 503 39.24 -1.19 15.78
N TRP A 504 38.53 -0.66 16.79
CA TRP A 504 39.09 -0.34 18.09
C TRP A 504 39.57 -1.58 18.88
N LEU A 505 38.82 -2.69 18.82
CA LEU A 505 39.19 -3.96 19.47
C LEU A 505 40.30 -4.71 18.74
N VAL A 506 40.23 -4.77 17.41
CA VAL A 506 41.16 -5.61 16.63
C VAL A 506 42.52 -4.96 16.46
N HIS A 507 42.58 -3.63 16.31
CA HIS A 507 43.85 -2.96 15.99
C HIS A 507 44.97 -3.25 17.01
N PRO A 508 44.73 -3.15 18.34
CA PRO A 508 45.74 -3.52 19.34
C PRO A 508 46.17 -5.00 19.25
N LEU A 509 45.23 -5.92 19.02
CA LEU A 509 45.53 -7.35 18.88
C LEU A 509 46.40 -7.63 17.65
N ALA A 510 46.14 -6.94 16.54
CA ALA A 510 46.97 -7.02 15.34
C ALA A 510 48.39 -6.50 15.59
N THR A 511 48.53 -5.40 16.34
CA THR A 511 49.83 -4.86 16.74
C THR A 511 50.60 -5.83 17.64
N LEU A 512 49.94 -6.45 18.63
CA LEU A 512 50.55 -7.50 19.46
C LEU A 512 51.02 -8.70 18.63
N THR A 513 50.18 -9.14 17.69
CA THR A 513 50.52 -10.26 16.79
C THR A 513 51.75 -9.92 15.94
N THR A 514 51.83 -8.68 15.45
CA THR A 514 52.98 -8.20 14.67
C THR A 514 54.24 -8.10 15.53
N ALA A 515 54.13 -7.60 16.76
CA ALA A 515 55.25 -7.52 17.71
C ALA A 515 55.76 -8.91 18.10
N ALA A 516 54.87 -9.88 18.31
CA ALA A 516 55.22 -11.28 18.55
C ALA A 516 55.95 -11.91 17.35
N GLY A 517 55.48 -11.64 16.13
CA GLY A 517 56.16 -12.08 14.91
C GLY A 517 57.57 -11.49 14.76
N ARG A 518 57.74 -10.19 15.01
CA ARG A 518 59.06 -9.52 14.97
C ARG A 518 60.02 -10.05 16.03
N LEU A 519 59.53 -10.30 17.25
CA LEU A 519 60.31 -10.93 18.31
C LEU A 519 60.81 -12.33 17.90
N ALA A 520 59.96 -13.13 17.24
CA ALA A 520 60.34 -14.45 16.74
C ALA A 520 61.44 -14.40 15.67
N THR A 521 61.53 -13.31 14.91
CA THR A 521 62.60 -13.06 13.92
C THR A 521 63.83 -12.35 14.49
N GLY A 522 63.91 -12.18 15.82
CA GLY A 522 65.06 -11.60 16.52
C GLY A 522 64.98 -10.10 16.79
N ASP A 523 63.89 -9.44 16.43
CA ASP A 523 63.69 -8.00 16.68
C ASP A 523 62.90 -7.79 17.99
N ALA A 524 63.65 -7.59 19.07
CA ALA A 524 63.09 -7.41 20.40
C ALA A 524 62.54 -5.99 20.67
N GLU A 525 62.80 -5.01 19.80
CA GLU A 525 62.41 -3.61 20.04
C GLU A 525 61.04 -3.23 19.48
N ALA A 526 60.31 -4.17 18.88
CA ALA A 526 59.01 -3.90 18.30
C ALA A 526 58.04 -3.21 19.30
N PRO A 527 57.38 -2.09 18.95
CA PRO A 527 56.52 -1.38 19.89
C PRO A 527 55.29 -2.22 20.29
N LEU A 528 54.93 -2.18 21.58
CA LEU A 528 53.74 -2.82 22.12
C LEU A 528 52.54 -1.86 22.04
N PRO A 529 51.32 -2.36 21.78
CA PRO A 529 50.16 -1.49 21.72
C PRO A 529 49.79 -0.95 23.09
N GLN A 530 49.37 0.30 23.12
CA GLN A 530 48.68 0.89 24.25
C GLN A 530 47.18 0.80 23.98
N SER A 531 46.44 0.18 24.91
CA SER A 531 44.99 0.05 24.81
C SER A 531 44.34 0.53 26.10
N PRO A 532 43.23 1.28 26.03
CA PRO A 532 42.42 1.61 27.21
C PRO A 532 41.61 0.41 27.74
N ILE A 533 41.56 -0.70 26.99
CA ILE A 533 40.86 -1.92 27.39
C ILE A 533 41.76 -2.71 28.33
N ALA A 534 41.31 -2.91 29.58
CA ALA A 534 42.11 -3.47 30.66
C ALA A 534 42.68 -4.85 30.32
N GLU A 535 41.91 -5.71 29.67
CA GLU A 535 42.32 -7.05 29.26
C GLU A 535 43.43 -7.01 28.20
N ILE A 536 43.32 -6.10 27.23
CA ILE A 536 44.33 -5.91 26.17
C ILE A 536 45.60 -5.28 26.76
N ALA A 537 45.45 -4.29 27.64
CA ALA A 537 46.58 -3.66 28.34
C ALA A 537 47.32 -4.67 29.22
N GLY A 538 46.58 -5.51 29.95
CA GLY A 538 47.14 -6.60 30.76
C GLY A 538 47.90 -7.61 29.90
N LEU A 539 47.34 -8.01 28.75
CA LEU A 539 48.00 -8.90 27.81
C LEU A 539 49.28 -8.29 27.22
N ALA A 540 49.23 -7.01 26.82
CA ALA A 540 50.39 -6.29 26.31
C ALA A 540 51.50 -6.15 27.37
N GLY A 541 51.13 -5.88 28.62
CA GLY A 541 52.05 -5.84 29.76
C GLY A 541 52.71 -7.19 30.01
N ALA A 542 51.92 -8.27 30.09
CA ALA A 542 52.42 -9.62 30.30
C ALA A 542 53.38 -10.06 29.18
N PHE A 543 53.04 -9.77 27.92
CA PHE A 543 53.92 -10.04 26.78
C PHE A 543 55.22 -9.22 26.84
N GLY A 544 55.13 -7.94 27.24
CA GLY A 544 56.31 -7.09 27.47
C GLY A 544 57.25 -7.64 28.53
N THR A 545 56.71 -8.14 29.66
CA THR A 545 57.51 -8.80 30.70
C THR A 545 58.19 -10.07 30.19
N MET A 546 57.48 -10.90 29.42
CA MET A 546 58.05 -12.12 28.81
C MET A 546 59.22 -11.78 27.90
N ARG A 547 59.05 -10.77 27.03
CA ARG A 547 60.08 -10.30 26.11
C ARG A 547 61.34 -9.82 26.83
N ALA A 548 61.18 -9.00 27.87
CA ALA A 548 62.30 -8.49 28.66
C ALA A 548 63.08 -9.62 29.36
N ARG A 549 62.37 -10.64 29.88
CA ARG A 549 63.01 -11.84 30.46
C ARG A 549 63.76 -12.66 29.43
N LEU A 550 63.22 -12.79 28.21
CA LEU A 550 63.90 -13.49 27.12
C LEU A 550 65.19 -12.77 26.75
N SER A 551 65.14 -11.46 26.51
CA SER A 551 66.32 -10.67 26.13
C SER A 551 67.42 -10.69 27.21
N ALA A 552 67.03 -10.61 28.48
CA ALA A 552 67.98 -10.72 29.60
C ALA A 552 68.68 -12.10 29.59
N ARG A 553 67.93 -13.19 29.43
CA ARG A 553 68.51 -14.55 29.36
C ARG A 553 69.42 -14.74 28.14
N THR A 554 69.08 -14.19 26.98
CA THR A 554 69.95 -14.30 25.80
C THR A 554 71.24 -13.52 26.01
N ALA A 555 71.17 -12.32 26.59
CA ALA A 555 72.36 -11.51 26.92
C ALA A 555 73.26 -12.23 27.93
N GLU A 556 72.70 -12.80 29.01
CA GLU A 556 73.44 -13.61 29.99
C GLU A 556 74.16 -14.79 29.31
N ARG A 557 73.47 -15.49 28.41
CA ARG A 557 74.05 -16.62 27.66
C ARG A 557 75.15 -16.18 26.69
N ASP A 558 75.03 -15.03 26.06
CA ASP A 558 76.02 -14.56 25.10
C ASP A 558 77.25 -13.93 25.80
N THR A 559 77.15 -13.59 27.09
CA THR A 559 78.27 -13.15 27.94
C THR A 559 79.01 -14.28 28.69
N ALA A 560 78.44 -15.48 28.73
CA ALA A 560 79.00 -16.67 29.39
C ALA A 560 79.69 -17.59 28.38
#